data_AF-A0A4R6G5W1-F1
#
_entry.id   AF-A0A4R6G5W1-F1
#
_cell.length_a   1.000
_cell.length_b   1.000
_cell.length_c   1.000
_cell.angle_alpha   90.00
_cell.angle_beta   90.00
_cell.angle_gamma   90.00
#
_symmetry.space_group_name_H-M   'P 1'
#
loop_
_entity.id
_entity.type
_entity.pdbx_description
1 polymer ?
#
loop_
_entity_poly.entity_id
_entity_poly.type
_entity_poly.pdbx_seq_one_letter_code
_entity_poly.pdbx_strand_id
1 'polypeptide(L)'
;MEISTWNSLDVAKLIVSILTPVFVLILGIIINKSVKNAERAAGLRSEIYKTIGGELNDIYCYLSFVGCWKEFSPAEVVAKKPAVDKAMYTYKPFFSQELFNTYHRFMIEAFKPFGGPGLDAKIRSEISTQVGDRRVHYSKIWENSWEHQFTKECNDMAQQVAYEKFMEQLARDLKL
;
A
#
# COMPACT_ATOMS: atom_id res chain seq x y z
N MET A 1 64.37 -16.29 39.54
CA MET A 1 62.92 -16.05 39.63
C MET A 1 62.65 -14.81 38.79
N GLU A 2 62.38 -14.98 37.50
CA GLU A 2 62.15 -13.83 36.61
C GLU A 2 60.75 -13.28 36.86
N ILE A 3 60.71 -12.06 37.37
CA ILE A 3 59.47 -11.30 37.55
C ILE A 3 59.15 -10.73 36.16
N SER A 4 58.29 -11.44 35.42
CA SER A 4 57.74 -10.99 34.15
C SER A 4 57.06 -9.64 34.36
N THR A 5 57.70 -8.56 33.90
CA THR A 5 57.12 -7.22 33.90
C THR A 5 56.20 -7.16 32.69
N TRP A 6 54.90 -7.22 32.95
CA TRP A 6 53.90 -7.06 31.91
C TRP A 6 54.11 -5.73 31.18
N ASN A 7 54.44 -5.81 29.89
CA ASN A 7 54.53 -4.65 29.03
C ASN A 7 53.10 -4.18 28.71
N SER A 8 52.87 -2.86 28.72
CA SER A 8 51.60 -2.25 28.31
C SER A 8 51.11 -2.74 26.95
N LEU A 9 52.04 -3.13 26.07
CA LEU A 9 51.73 -3.71 24.77
C LEU A 9 51.00 -5.06 24.86
N ASP A 10 51.38 -5.93 25.80
CA ASP A 10 50.78 -7.26 25.92
C ASP A 10 49.43 -7.21 26.63
N VAL A 11 49.26 -6.27 27.58
CA VAL A 11 47.95 -5.90 28.12
C VAL A 11 47.02 -5.43 26.99
N ALA A 12 47.50 -4.54 26.12
CA ALA A 12 46.70 -4.01 25.01
C ALA A 12 46.28 -5.11 24.02
N LYS A 13 47.18 -6.03 23.65
CA LYS A 13 46.85 -7.16 22.75
C LYS A 13 45.78 -8.07 23.35
N LEU A 14 45.86 -8.37 24.64
CA LEU A 14 44.86 -9.19 25.33
C LEU A 14 43.49 -8.49 25.39
N ILE A 15 43.49 -7.19 25.67
CA ILE A 15 42.27 -6.38 25.66
C ILE A 15 41.63 -6.37 24.27
N VAL A 16 42.43 -6.16 23.21
CA VAL A 16 41.94 -6.17 21.82
C VAL A 16 41.43 -7.56 21.40
N SER A 17 42.11 -8.64 21.81
CA SER A 17 41.70 -10.01 21.46
C SER A 17 40.38 -10.42 22.11
N ILE A 18 40.04 -9.84 23.27
CA ILE A 18 38.74 -10.03 23.93
C ILE A 18 37.69 -9.06 23.38
N LEU A 19 38.04 -7.79 23.13
CA LEU A 19 37.10 -6.78 22.64
C LEU A 19 36.58 -7.09 21.24
N THR A 20 37.43 -7.61 20.35
CA THR A 20 37.05 -7.91 18.96
C THR A 20 35.86 -8.89 18.87
N PRO A 21 35.91 -10.10 19.48
CA PRO A 21 34.76 -11.02 19.44
C PRO A 21 33.53 -10.46 20.17
N VAL A 22 33.71 -9.69 21.26
CA VAL A 22 32.59 -9.03 21.95
C VAL A 22 31.90 -7.99 21.06
N PHE A 23 32.68 -7.19 20.34
CA PHE A 23 32.15 -6.18 19.43
C PHE A 23 31.41 -6.81 18.25
N VAL A 24 31.98 -7.86 17.65
CA VAL A 24 31.31 -8.65 16.60
C VAL A 24 30.00 -9.25 17.11
N LEU A 25 29.98 -9.79 18.34
CA LEU A 25 28.77 -10.32 18.96
C LEU A 25 27.69 -9.23 19.14
N ILE A 26 28.06 -8.06 19.67
CA ILE A 26 27.13 -6.94 19.86
C ILE A 26 26.55 -6.47 18.52
N LEU A 27 27.40 -6.28 17.51
CA LEU A 27 26.95 -5.93 16.16
C LEU A 27 26.01 -6.98 15.59
N GLY A 28 26.35 -8.27 15.73
CA GLY A 28 25.50 -9.38 15.31
C GLY A 28 24.12 -9.33 15.95
N ILE A 29 24.04 -9.07 17.26
CA ILE A 29 22.76 -8.96 17.99
C ILE A 29 21.94 -7.77 17.50
N ILE A 30 22.56 -6.60 17.32
CA ILE A 30 21.86 -5.37 16.86
C ILE A 30 21.31 -5.58 15.45
N ILE A 31 22.13 -6.10 14.53
CA ILE A 31 21.73 -6.36 13.14
C ILE A 31 20.61 -7.39 13.11
N ASN A 32 20.76 -8.52 13.80
CA ASN A 32 19.75 -9.59 13.81
C ASN A 32 18.41 -9.10 14.38
N LYS A 33 18.43 -8.27 15.42
CA LYS A 33 17.20 -7.69 15.99
C LYS A 33 16.53 -6.72 15.03
N SER A 34 17.31 -5.88 14.34
CA SER A 34 16.81 -4.94 13.33
C SER A 34 16.16 -5.68 12.15
N VAL A 35 16.83 -6.70 11.62
CA VAL A 35 16.33 -7.53 10.51
C VAL A 35 15.03 -8.22 10.88
N LYS A 36 14.99 -8.94 12.02
CA LYS A 36 13.78 -9.64 12.48
C LYS A 36 12.58 -8.72 12.68
N ASN A 37 12.81 -7.54 13.25
CA ASN A 37 11.74 -6.56 13.44
C ASN A 37 11.20 -6.06 12.10
N ALA A 38 12.10 -5.82 11.13
CA ALA A 38 11.70 -5.36 9.81
C ALA A 38 10.96 -6.44 9.00
N GLU A 39 11.40 -7.71 9.08
CA GLU A 39 10.69 -8.85 8.48
C GLU A 39 9.29 -9.01 9.06
N ARG A 40 9.15 -8.91 10.39
CA ARG A 40 7.83 -9.00 11.05
C ARG A 40 6.89 -7.87 10.61
N ALA A 41 7.41 -6.66 10.46
CA ALA A 41 6.63 -5.51 9.97
C ALA A 41 6.21 -5.71 8.51
N ALA A 42 7.10 -6.16 7.64
CA ALA A 42 6.79 -6.46 6.24
C ALA A 42 5.77 -7.58 6.10
N GLY A 43 5.91 -8.66 6.90
CA GLY A 43 4.93 -9.76 6.95
C GLY A 43 3.54 -9.28 7.33
N LEU A 44 3.43 -8.45 8.37
CA LEU A 44 2.12 -7.91 8.78
C LEU A 44 1.49 -7.01 7.71
N ARG A 45 2.29 -6.14 7.05
CA ARG A 45 1.80 -5.32 5.94
C ARG A 45 1.33 -6.17 4.76
N SER A 46 2.06 -7.24 4.44
CA SER A 46 1.67 -8.18 3.39
C SER A 46 0.34 -8.86 3.71
N GLU A 47 0.15 -9.32 4.95
CA GLU A 47 -1.13 -9.89 5.39
C GLU A 47 -2.28 -8.88 5.31
N ILE A 48 -2.05 -7.63 5.73
CA ILE A 48 -3.07 -6.58 5.57
C ILE A 48 -3.37 -6.35 4.08
N TYR A 49 -2.35 -6.27 3.23
CA TYR A 49 -2.57 -6.08 1.79
C TYR A 49 -3.36 -7.25 1.17
N LYS A 50 -3.13 -8.50 1.57
CA LYS A 50 -3.94 -9.64 1.09
C LYS A 50 -5.44 -9.46 1.37
N THR A 51 -5.81 -8.72 2.41
CA THR A 51 -7.22 -8.46 2.73
C THR A 51 -7.88 -7.43 1.81
N ILE A 52 -7.11 -6.47 1.26
CA ILE A 52 -7.66 -5.33 0.51
C ILE A 52 -7.20 -5.24 -0.95
N GLY A 53 -6.13 -5.93 -1.32
CA GLY A 53 -5.48 -5.79 -2.63
C GLY A 53 -6.41 -6.15 -3.79
N GLY A 54 -7.27 -7.14 -3.61
CA GLY A 54 -8.30 -7.50 -4.60
C GLY A 54 -9.27 -6.35 -4.85
N GLU A 55 -9.88 -5.80 -3.79
CA GLU A 55 -10.84 -4.70 -3.92
C GLU A 55 -10.20 -3.41 -4.46
N LEU A 56 -8.97 -3.09 -4.03
CA LEU A 56 -8.19 -1.98 -4.58
C LEU A 56 -7.95 -2.13 -6.08
N ASN A 57 -7.52 -3.33 -6.49
CA ASN A 57 -7.27 -3.63 -7.89
C ASN A 57 -8.56 -3.62 -8.71
N ASP A 58 -9.68 -4.09 -8.16
CA ASP A 58 -10.99 -4.05 -8.83
C ASP A 58 -11.44 -2.61 -9.09
N ILE A 59 -11.26 -1.71 -8.11
CA ILE A 59 -11.54 -0.28 -8.29
C ILE A 59 -10.70 0.28 -9.44
N TYR A 60 -9.39 0.01 -9.45
CA TYR A 60 -8.51 0.48 -10.53
C TYR A 60 -8.86 -0.10 -11.89
N CYS A 61 -9.06 -1.42 -11.97
CA CYS A 61 -9.47 -2.14 -13.18
C CYS A 61 -10.77 -1.54 -13.75
N TYR A 62 -11.73 -1.26 -12.86
CA TYR A 62 -12.97 -0.63 -13.24
C TYR A 62 -12.76 0.74 -13.88
N LEU A 63 -11.98 1.62 -13.24
CA LEU A 63 -11.69 2.96 -13.73
C LEU A 63 -11.01 2.94 -15.10
N SER A 64 -10.02 2.07 -15.27
CA SER A 64 -9.13 2.00 -16.44
C SER A 64 -9.63 1.11 -17.57
N PHE A 65 -10.80 0.48 -17.43
CA PHE A 65 -11.37 -0.44 -18.43
C PHE A 65 -10.46 -1.66 -18.74
N VAL A 66 -9.75 -2.19 -17.74
CA VAL A 66 -8.88 -3.39 -17.89
C VAL A 66 -9.31 -4.54 -16.97
N GLY A 67 -8.79 -5.74 -17.22
CA GLY A 67 -9.12 -6.93 -16.43
C GLY A 67 -10.61 -7.29 -16.47
N CYS A 68 -11.17 -7.66 -15.31
CA CYS A 68 -12.57 -8.08 -15.16
C CYS A 68 -13.56 -6.91 -14.98
N TRP A 69 -13.23 -5.70 -15.41
CA TRP A 69 -14.06 -4.50 -15.18
C TRP A 69 -15.53 -4.64 -15.62
N LYS A 70 -15.78 -5.43 -16.67
CA LYS A 70 -17.11 -5.69 -17.25
C LYS A 70 -18.03 -6.49 -16.32
N GLU A 71 -17.48 -7.09 -15.27
CA GLU A 71 -18.23 -7.92 -14.32
C GLU A 71 -18.83 -7.10 -13.17
N PHE A 72 -18.34 -5.87 -12.95
CA PHE A 72 -18.76 -5.02 -11.85
C PHE A 72 -19.74 -3.93 -12.28
N SER A 73 -20.80 -3.75 -11.51
CA SER A 73 -21.66 -2.57 -11.57
C SER A 73 -20.99 -1.36 -10.89
N PRO A 74 -21.39 -0.13 -11.23
CA PRO A 74 -20.96 1.07 -10.52
C PRO A 74 -21.21 0.97 -9.00
N ALA A 75 -22.37 0.43 -8.61
CA ALA A 75 -22.75 0.28 -7.20
C ALA A 75 -21.80 -0.66 -6.45
N GLU A 76 -21.44 -1.79 -7.05
CA GLU A 76 -20.47 -2.74 -6.49
C GLU A 76 -19.09 -2.08 -6.32
N VAL A 77 -18.66 -1.24 -7.27
CA VAL A 77 -17.37 -0.54 -7.19
C VAL A 77 -17.38 0.51 -6.08
N VAL A 78 -18.46 1.27 -5.94
CA VAL A 78 -18.62 2.23 -4.84
C VAL A 78 -18.63 1.52 -3.49
N ALA A 79 -19.27 0.35 -3.39
CA ALA A 79 -19.33 -0.45 -2.17
C ALA A 79 -17.98 -1.05 -1.74
N LYS A 80 -17.02 -1.23 -2.67
CA LYS A 80 -15.65 -1.67 -2.34
C LYS A 80 -14.86 -0.60 -1.56
N LYS A 81 -15.14 0.69 -1.81
CA LYS A 81 -14.39 1.79 -1.18
C LYS A 81 -14.46 1.76 0.36
N PRO A 82 -15.63 1.66 1.02
CA PRO A 82 -15.70 1.56 2.48
C PRO A 82 -14.92 0.38 3.07
N ALA A 83 -14.87 -0.76 2.38
CA ALA A 83 -14.14 -1.94 2.84
C ALA A 83 -12.62 -1.69 2.83
N VAL A 84 -12.10 -1.15 1.73
CA VAL A 84 -10.69 -0.72 1.61
C VAL A 84 -10.37 0.37 2.64
N ASP A 85 -11.21 1.41 2.74
CA ASP A 85 -11.01 2.51 3.68
C ASP A 85 -10.96 1.99 5.12
N LYS A 86 -11.90 1.14 5.52
CA LYS A 86 -11.94 0.57 6.88
C LYS A 86 -10.61 -0.09 7.22
N ALA A 87 -10.07 -0.92 6.34
CA ALA A 87 -8.80 -1.59 6.57
C ALA A 87 -7.62 -0.60 6.57
N MET A 88 -7.55 0.32 5.60
CA MET A 88 -6.46 1.31 5.51
C MET A 88 -6.38 2.20 6.75
N TYR A 89 -7.53 2.62 7.30
CA TYR A 89 -7.58 3.41 8.53
C TYR A 89 -7.36 2.56 9.80
N THR A 90 -7.89 1.34 9.86
CA THR A 90 -7.69 0.43 11.01
C THR A 90 -6.21 0.11 11.19
N TYR A 91 -5.51 -0.17 10.10
CA TYR A 91 -4.11 -0.56 10.12
C TYR A 91 -3.14 0.58 9.82
N LYS A 92 -3.63 1.83 9.81
CA LYS A 92 -2.81 3.03 9.56
C LYS A 92 -1.47 3.06 10.33
N PRO A 93 -1.38 2.67 11.62
CA PRO A 93 -0.12 2.67 12.34
C PRO A 93 0.96 1.74 11.78
N PHE A 94 0.58 0.76 10.94
CA PHE A 94 1.51 -0.19 10.33
C PHE A 94 2.05 0.27 8.98
N PHE A 95 1.44 1.27 8.35
CA PHE A 95 1.89 1.81 7.07
C PHE A 95 2.83 2.99 7.26
N SER A 96 3.73 3.21 6.30
CA SER A 96 4.42 4.48 6.23
C SER A 96 3.42 5.61 5.95
N GLN A 97 3.77 6.82 6.41
CA GLN A 97 2.95 8.01 6.13
C GLN A 97 2.85 8.26 4.62
N GLU A 98 3.91 7.95 3.88
CA GLU A 98 3.96 8.08 2.42
C GLU A 98 2.98 7.11 1.73
N LEU A 99 2.96 5.84 2.13
CA LEU A 99 2.01 4.85 1.61
C LEU A 99 0.56 5.27 1.85
N PHE A 100 0.27 5.77 3.06
CA PHE A 100 -1.06 6.23 3.38
C PHE A 100 -1.47 7.45 2.53
N ASN A 101 -0.52 8.37 2.28
CA ASN A 101 -0.76 9.55 1.46
C ASN A 101 -1.02 9.20 -0.02
N THR A 102 -0.25 8.26 -0.59
CA THR A 102 -0.44 7.84 -1.99
C THR A 102 -1.74 7.08 -2.17
N TYR A 103 -2.11 6.20 -1.23
CA TYR A 103 -3.44 5.58 -1.18
C TYR A 103 -4.56 6.64 -1.13
N HIS A 104 -4.44 7.60 -0.21
CA HIS A 104 -5.46 8.64 -0.06
C HIS A 104 -5.60 9.47 -1.34
N ARG A 105 -4.47 9.76 -2.01
CA ARG A 105 -4.47 10.44 -3.30
C ARG A 105 -5.21 9.61 -4.34
N PHE A 106 -4.91 8.32 -4.47
CA PHE A 106 -5.64 7.43 -5.39
C PHE A 106 -7.15 7.45 -5.11
N MET A 107 -7.57 7.37 -3.84
CA MET A 107 -8.99 7.41 -3.49
C MET A 107 -9.68 8.74 -3.82
N ILE A 108 -8.97 9.88 -3.70
CA ILE A 108 -9.49 11.19 -4.13
C ILE A 108 -9.63 11.27 -5.65
N GLU A 109 -8.70 10.67 -6.40
CA GLU A 109 -8.76 10.65 -7.87
C GLU A 109 -9.78 9.65 -8.41
N ALA A 110 -10.03 8.56 -7.67
CA ALA A 110 -11.02 7.55 -7.99
C ALA A 110 -12.45 8.01 -7.64
N PHE A 111 -12.60 8.72 -6.50
CA PHE A 111 -13.91 9.05 -5.96
C PHE A 111 -14.04 10.51 -5.54
N LYS A 112 -15.21 11.08 -5.80
CA LYS A 112 -15.62 12.39 -5.30
C LYS A 112 -16.59 12.20 -4.13
N PRO A 113 -16.33 12.79 -2.94
CA PRO A 113 -17.30 12.80 -1.86
C PRO A 113 -18.60 13.44 -2.35
N PHE A 114 -19.75 12.81 -2.09
CA PHE A 114 -21.03 13.40 -2.45
C PHE A 114 -21.63 14.14 -1.25
N GLY A 115 -21.88 15.44 -1.41
CA GLY A 115 -23.00 16.17 -0.81
C GLY A 115 -23.14 16.33 0.71
N GLY A 116 -22.45 15.55 1.56
CA GLY A 116 -22.56 15.63 3.01
C GLY A 116 -22.46 14.29 3.73
N PRO A 117 -22.61 14.26 5.06
CA PRO A 117 -22.54 13.03 5.86
C PRO A 117 -23.61 12.01 5.45
N GLY A 118 -23.19 10.75 5.25
CA GLY A 118 -24.09 9.61 5.01
C GLY A 118 -24.44 9.35 3.54
N LEU A 119 -23.85 10.06 2.59
CA LEU A 119 -24.05 9.87 1.16
C LEU A 119 -22.87 9.14 0.51
N ASP A 120 -23.19 8.27 -0.45
CA ASP A 120 -22.19 7.46 -1.17
C ASP A 120 -21.30 8.30 -2.08
N ALA A 121 -20.04 7.88 -2.21
CA ALA A 121 -19.08 8.56 -3.08
C ALA A 121 -19.41 8.34 -4.56
N LYS A 122 -19.11 9.33 -5.40
CA LYS A 122 -19.24 9.21 -6.87
C LYS A 122 -17.93 8.79 -7.50
N ILE A 123 -18.00 7.96 -8.52
CA ILE A 123 -16.89 7.56 -9.37
C ILE A 123 -16.46 8.75 -10.24
N ARG A 124 -15.17 9.09 -10.19
CA ARG A 124 -14.55 10.14 -11.01
C ARG A 124 -14.21 9.65 -12.41
N SER A 125 -15.21 9.22 -13.17
CA SER A 125 -15.02 8.76 -14.55
C SER A 125 -16.26 9.09 -15.38
N GLU A 126 -16.14 8.94 -16.68
CA GLU A 126 -17.25 8.98 -17.64
C GLU A 126 -17.83 7.59 -17.85
N ILE A 127 -19.11 7.46 -18.22
CA ILE A 127 -19.71 6.13 -18.45
C ILE A 127 -19.14 5.48 -19.72
N SER A 128 -18.81 6.32 -20.71
CA SER A 128 -18.35 5.92 -22.04
C SER A 128 -17.13 6.74 -22.40
N THR A 129 -16.06 6.06 -22.79
CA THR A 129 -14.79 6.63 -23.24
C THR A 129 -14.40 6.01 -24.57
N GLN A 130 -13.29 6.46 -25.16
CA GLN A 130 -12.77 5.88 -26.40
C GLN A 130 -12.36 4.41 -26.25
N VAL A 131 -12.04 3.96 -25.04
CA VAL A 131 -11.56 2.61 -24.76
C VAL A 131 -12.66 1.66 -24.28
N GLY A 132 -13.85 2.17 -23.97
CA GLY A 132 -14.98 1.32 -23.61
C GLY A 132 -16.24 2.08 -23.21
N ASP A 133 -17.38 1.38 -23.30
CA ASP A 133 -18.67 1.87 -22.81
C ASP A 133 -19.23 0.92 -21.75
N ARG A 134 -19.45 1.43 -20.54
CA ARG A 134 -19.94 0.63 -19.40
C ARG A 134 -21.37 0.15 -19.59
N ARG A 135 -22.19 0.81 -20.41
CA ARG A 135 -23.57 0.38 -20.71
C ARG A 135 -23.60 -0.80 -21.67
N VAL A 136 -22.65 -0.81 -22.60
CA VAL A 136 -22.61 -1.78 -23.71
C VAL A 136 -21.85 -3.05 -23.30
N HIS A 137 -20.74 -2.88 -22.57
CA HIS A 137 -19.84 -3.99 -22.26
C HIS A 137 -20.09 -4.65 -20.91
N TYR A 138 -20.96 -4.07 -20.07
CA TYR A 138 -21.32 -4.70 -18.81
C TYR A 138 -21.98 -6.06 -19.07
N SER A 139 -21.59 -7.07 -18.30
CA SER A 139 -22.00 -8.45 -18.54
C SER A 139 -23.48 -8.72 -18.21
N LYS A 140 -24.14 -7.79 -17.53
CA LYS A 140 -25.56 -7.87 -17.12
C LYS A 140 -26.35 -6.66 -17.64
N ILE A 141 -27.60 -6.56 -17.20
CA ILE A 141 -28.48 -5.45 -17.55
C ILE A 141 -28.01 -4.17 -16.85
N TRP A 142 -27.78 -3.11 -17.62
CA TRP A 142 -27.45 -1.78 -17.10
C TRP A 142 -28.68 -1.11 -16.48
N GLU A 143 -28.54 -0.57 -15.27
CA GLU A 143 -29.59 0.25 -14.66
C GLU A 143 -29.32 1.75 -14.90
N ASN A 144 -30.29 2.45 -15.50
CA ASN A 144 -30.20 3.89 -15.75
C ASN A 144 -30.03 4.71 -14.46
N SER A 145 -30.44 4.16 -13.31
CA SER A 145 -30.18 4.79 -12.03
C SER A 145 -28.68 5.03 -11.85
N TRP A 146 -27.80 4.10 -12.22
CA TRP A 146 -26.37 4.20 -11.92
C TRP A 146 -25.64 5.38 -12.55
N GLU A 147 -26.22 6.06 -13.54
CA GLU A 147 -25.60 7.25 -14.12
C GLU A 147 -25.31 8.34 -13.10
N HIS A 148 -26.11 8.44 -12.03
CA HIS A 148 -25.88 9.42 -10.97
C HIS A 148 -24.61 9.16 -10.15
N GLN A 149 -24.07 7.93 -10.20
CA GLN A 149 -22.86 7.55 -9.48
C GLN A 149 -21.58 8.06 -10.16
N PHE A 150 -21.67 8.59 -11.38
CA PHE A 150 -20.53 9.15 -12.10
C PHE A 150 -20.51 10.68 -12.01
N THR A 151 -19.31 11.24 -11.95
CA THR A 151 -19.10 12.70 -12.01
C THR A 151 -19.02 13.23 -13.43
N LYS A 152 -18.76 12.35 -14.42
CA LYS A 152 -18.45 12.72 -15.82
C LYS A 152 -17.15 13.52 -15.97
N GLU A 153 -16.28 13.48 -14.96
CA GLU A 153 -14.92 14.01 -15.05
C GLU A 153 -14.05 13.01 -15.82
N CYS A 154 -13.24 13.50 -16.77
CA CYS A 154 -12.17 12.71 -17.40
C CYS A 154 -10.92 12.80 -16.52
N ASN A 155 -10.67 11.76 -15.73
CA ASN A 155 -9.60 11.74 -14.72
C ASN A 155 -8.62 10.57 -14.89
N ASP A 156 -8.66 9.90 -16.05
CA ASP A 156 -8.00 8.62 -16.29
C ASP A 156 -6.48 8.68 -16.05
N MET A 157 -5.82 9.73 -16.54
CA MET A 157 -4.37 9.92 -16.36
C MET A 157 -4.01 10.17 -14.88
N ALA A 158 -4.80 10.96 -14.16
CA ALA A 158 -4.54 11.23 -12.75
C ALA A 158 -4.77 9.99 -11.89
N GLN A 159 -5.79 9.19 -12.23
CA GLN A 159 -6.07 7.90 -11.58
C GLN A 159 -4.95 6.90 -11.80
N GLN A 160 -4.46 6.77 -13.04
CA GLN A 160 -3.34 5.91 -13.37
C GLN A 160 -2.09 6.31 -12.59
N VAL A 161 -1.68 7.58 -12.67
CA VAL A 161 -0.48 8.08 -11.97
C VAL A 161 -0.61 7.89 -10.45
N ALA A 162 -1.79 8.13 -9.88
CA ALA A 162 -2.00 7.94 -8.45
C ALA A 162 -1.93 6.46 -8.03
N TYR A 163 -2.51 5.57 -8.84
CA TYR A 163 -2.46 4.13 -8.59
C TYR A 163 -1.05 3.57 -8.71
N GLU A 164 -0.31 3.94 -9.76
CA GLU A 164 1.08 3.54 -9.96
C GLU A 164 1.96 3.98 -8.79
N LYS A 165 1.85 5.25 -8.36
CA LYS A 165 2.56 5.75 -7.17
C LYS A 165 2.20 5.01 -5.89
N PHE A 166 0.93 4.64 -5.72
CA PHE A 166 0.50 3.82 -4.59
C PHE A 166 1.16 2.43 -4.64
N MET A 167 1.16 1.76 -5.79
CA MET A 167 1.76 0.44 -5.98
C MET A 167 3.29 0.47 -5.79
N GLU A 168 3.97 1.49 -6.32
CA GLU A 168 5.41 1.70 -6.10
C GLU A 168 5.74 1.87 -4.63
N GLN A 169 4.97 2.70 -3.92
CA GLN A 169 5.19 2.91 -2.49
C GLN A 169 4.86 1.66 -1.67
N LEU A 170 3.83 0.92 -2.06
CA LEU A 170 3.49 -0.35 -1.43
C LEU A 170 4.64 -1.35 -1.58
N ALA A 171 5.22 -1.48 -2.78
CA ALA A 171 6.38 -2.34 -3.01
C ALA A 171 7.55 -1.97 -2.08
N ARG A 172 7.85 -0.67 -1.93
CA ARG A 172 8.89 -0.17 -1.01
C ARG A 172 8.58 -0.52 0.45
N ASP A 173 7.34 -0.32 0.89
CA ASP A 173 6.90 -0.62 2.27
C ASP A 173 6.92 -2.13 2.59
N LEU A 174 6.70 -2.97 1.56
CA LEU A 174 6.81 -4.42 1.61
C LEU A 174 8.24 -4.94 1.41
N LYS A 175 9.18 -4.08 1.00
CA LYS A 175 10.56 -4.41 0.63
C LYS A 175 10.65 -5.45 -0.51
N LEU A 176 9.76 -5.33 -1.50
CA LEU A 176 9.83 -6.08 -2.75
C LEU A 176 10.90 -5.49 -3.68
#